data_AF-A0A966SGQ7-F1
#
_entry.id   AF-A0A966SGQ7-F1
#
_cell.length_a   1.000
_cell.length_b   1.000
_cell.length_c   1.000
_cell.angle_alpha   90.00
_cell.angle_beta   90.00
_cell.angle_gamma   90.00
#
_symmetry.space_group_name_H-M   'P 1'
#
loop_
_entity.id
_entity.type
_entity.pdbx_description
1 polymer ?
#
loop_
_entity_poly.entity_id
_entity_poly.type
_entity_poly.pdbx_seq_one_letter_code
_entity_poly.pdbx_strand_id
1 'polypeptide(L)'
;MTAVRTRFAPSPTGFIHLGNIRSALYPWAFARAQQGTFILRIEDTDLDRSSQAAVDVILEGMQWLGLDPDEGPFYQMQRMDRYREVLA
;
A
#
# COMPACT_ATOMS: atom_id res chain seq x y z
N MET A 1 0.89 -17.64 18.79
CA MET A 1 -0.02 -17.06 17.79
C MET A 1 0.81 -16.25 16.81
N THR A 2 0.55 -16.33 15.51
CA THR A 2 1.22 -15.51 14.50
C THR A 2 0.74 -14.07 14.60
N ALA A 3 1.65 -13.10 14.52
CA ALA A 3 1.30 -11.68 14.54
C ALA A 3 0.44 -11.31 13.32
N VAL A 4 -0.61 -10.51 13.54
CA VAL A 4 -1.48 -10.01 12.46
C VAL A 4 -0.71 -9.04 11.58
N ARG A 5 -0.77 -9.24 10.26
CA ARG A 5 -0.18 -8.35 9.26
C ARG A 5 -1.20 -8.06 8.16
N THR A 6 -1.50 -6.80 7.94
CA THR A 6 -2.42 -6.33 6.90
C THR A 6 -1.68 -5.43 5.91
N ARG A 7 -2.30 -5.17 4.75
CA ARG A 7 -1.77 -4.19 3.79
C ARG A 7 -2.85 -3.41 3.07
N PHE A 8 -2.55 -2.16 2.77
CA PHE A 8 -3.18 -1.37 1.72
C PHE A 8 -2.27 -1.38 0.49
N ALA A 9 -2.84 -1.78 -0.65
CA ALA A 9 -2.08 -2.02 -1.88
C ALA A 9 -2.69 -1.29 -3.09
N PRO A 10 -2.60 0.06 -3.15
CA PRO A 10 -3.14 0.84 -4.26
C PRO A 10 -2.23 0.81 -5.50
N SER A 11 -2.83 0.81 -6.68
CA SER A 11 -2.12 1.13 -7.93
C SER A 11 -2.11 2.65 -8.16
N PRO A 12 -0.97 3.27 -8.52
CA PRO A 12 -0.86 4.73 -8.66
C PRO A 12 -1.37 5.21 -10.02
N THR A 13 -2.64 4.98 -10.33
CA THR A 13 -3.24 5.24 -11.65
C THR A 13 -4.19 6.44 -11.69
N GLY A 14 -4.11 7.36 -10.72
CA GLY A 14 -4.95 8.55 -10.66
C GLY A 14 -5.36 8.93 -9.24
N PHE A 15 -6.54 9.54 -9.11
CA PHE A 15 -7.04 10.08 -7.85
C PHE A 15 -7.44 9.00 -6.84
N ILE A 16 -7.21 9.28 -5.55
CA ILE A 16 -7.84 8.54 -4.46
C ILE A 16 -9.35 8.87 -4.43
N HIS A 17 -10.18 7.83 -4.47
CA HIS A 17 -11.61 7.96 -4.22
C HIS A 17 -12.01 7.34 -2.86
N LEU A 18 -13.23 7.62 -2.40
CA LEU A 18 -13.73 7.17 -1.09
C LEU A 18 -13.61 5.64 -0.89
N GLY A 19 -13.81 4.87 -1.95
CA GLY A 19 -13.56 3.42 -1.95
C GLY A 19 -12.12 3.01 -1.60
N ASN A 20 -11.10 3.75 -2.06
CA ASN A 20 -9.71 3.48 -1.68
C ASN A 20 -9.49 3.78 -0.20
N ILE A 21 -10.04 4.89 0.29
CA ILE A 21 -9.95 5.30 1.70
C ILE A 21 -10.54 4.21 2.60
N ARG A 22 -11.73 3.70 2.29
CA ARG A 22 -12.34 2.58 3.02
C ARG A 22 -11.45 1.33 3.00
N SER A 23 -10.82 1.05 1.85
CA SER A 23 -9.93 -0.09 1.67
C SER A 23 -8.59 0.05 2.40
N ALA A 24 -8.17 1.27 2.74
CA ALA A 24 -7.04 1.53 3.63
C ALA A 24 -7.46 1.48 5.11
N LEU A 25 -8.59 2.09 5.44
CA LEU A 25 -9.10 2.25 6.81
C LEU A 25 -9.33 0.92 7.52
N TYR A 26 -10.00 -0.04 6.87
CA TYR A 26 -10.32 -1.32 7.51
C TYR A 26 -9.08 -2.16 7.87
N PRO A 27 -8.12 -2.41 6.95
CA PRO A 27 -6.91 -3.14 7.32
C PRO A 27 -6.04 -2.37 8.33
N TRP A 28 -6.00 -1.04 8.28
CA TRP A 28 -5.33 -0.21 9.29
C TRP A 28 -5.98 -0.40 10.67
N ALA A 29 -7.29 -0.22 10.76
CA ALA A 29 -8.03 -0.33 12.02
C ALA A 29 -7.94 -1.75 12.61
N PHE A 30 -8.01 -2.77 11.75
CA PHE A 30 -7.85 -4.17 12.15
C PHE A 30 -6.46 -4.44 12.71
N ALA A 31 -5.39 -3.95 12.06
CA ALA A 31 -4.03 -4.09 12.57
C ALA A 31 -3.88 -3.40 13.93
N ARG A 32 -4.38 -2.16 14.09
CA ARG A 32 -4.32 -1.45 15.37
C ARG A 32 -5.06 -2.19 16.48
N ALA A 33 -6.26 -2.70 16.22
CA ALA A 33 -7.06 -3.46 17.18
C ALA A 33 -6.40 -4.77 17.62
N GLN A 34 -5.58 -5.38 16.76
CA GLN A 34 -4.89 -6.64 17.01
C GLN A 34 -3.42 -6.44 17.43
N GLN A 35 -2.98 -5.21 17.67
CA GLN A 35 -1.56 -4.87 17.91
C GLN A 35 -0.64 -5.46 16.82
N GLY A 36 -1.13 -5.49 15.58
CA GLY A 36 -0.45 -6.02 14.40
C GLY A 36 0.25 -4.94 13.59
N THR A 37 0.71 -5.33 12.40
CA THR A 37 1.44 -4.47 11.45
C THR A 37 0.54 -4.10 10.27
N PHE A 38 0.46 -2.82 9.93
CA PHE A 38 -0.16 -2.30 8.72
C PHE A 38 0.91 -1.86 7.70
N ILE A 39 0.83 -2.41 6.49
CA ILE A 39 1.86 -2.22 5.45
C ILE A 39 1.29 -1.39 4.30
N LEU A 40 2.08 -0.44 3.79
CA LEU A 40 1.80 0.24 2.53
C LEU A 40 2.65 -0.36 1.40
N ARG A 41 1.98 -0.77 0.31
CA ARG A 41 2.64 -1.22 -0.91
C ARG A 41 2.03 -0.58 -2.14
N ILE A 42 2.83 0.15 -2.90
CA ILE A 42 2.43 0.71 -4.18
C ILE A 42 2.51 -0.38 -5.26
N GLU A 43 1.39 -0.65 -5.92
CA GLU A 43 1.27 -1.63 -7.01
C GLU A 43 1.52 -0.94 -8.37
N ASP A 44 2.78 -0.54 -8.60
CA ASP A 44 3.27 0.26 -9.73
C ASP A 44 3.74 -0.57 -10.95
N THR A 45 3.24 -1.79 -11.10
CA THR A 45 3.66 -2.71 -12.18
C THR A 45 3.16 -2.33 -13.58
N ASP A 46 2.07 -1.56 -13.66
CA ASP A 46 1.54 -1.01 -14.91
C ASP A 46 2.18 0.34 -15.18
N LEU A 47 3.31 0.35 -15.91
CA LEU A 47 4.11 1.56 -16.18
C LEU A 47 3.36 2.61 -17.01
N ASP A 48 2.45 2.19 -17.89
CA ASP A 48 1.71 3.12 -18.76
C ASP A 48 0.68 3.92 -17.97
N ARG A 49 0.16 3.34 -16.89
CA ARG A 49 -0.85 3.98 -16.03
C ARG A 49 -0.27 4.54 -14.74
N SER A 50 0.91 4.12 -14.33
CA SER A 50 1.55 4.56 -13.09
C SER A 50 2.22 5.92 -13.26
N SER A 51 2.03 6.82 -12.30
CA SER A 51 2.71 8.12 -12.29
C SER A 51 3.16 8.50 -10.89
N GLN A 52 4.27 9.24 -10.80
CA GLN A 52 4.76 9.76 -9.52
C GLN A 52 3.71 10.66 -8.85
N ALA A 53 3.02 11.51 -9.62
CA ALA A 53 1.96 12.35 -9.09
C ALA A 53 0.82 11.54 -8.41
N ALA A 54 0.46 10.39 -8.97
CA ALA A 54 -0.54 9.52 -8.34
C ALA A 54 0.00 8.80 -7.09
N VAL A 55 1.29 8.47 -7.05
CA VAL A 55 1.95 8.00 -5.82
C VAL A 55 1.88 9.07 -4.75
N ASP A 56 2.20 10.32 -5.08
CA ASP A 56 2.20 11.44 -4.13
C ASP A 56 0.80 11.67 -3.57
N VAL A 57 -0.25 11.65 -4.41
CA VAL A 57 -1.66 11.70 -3.97
C VAL A 57 -2.00 10.59 -2.97
N ILE A 58 -1.46 9.38 -3.16
CA ILE A 58 -1.68 8.28 -2.22
C ILE A 58 -1.01 8.58 -0.87
N LEU A 59 0.26 8.99 -0.88
CA LEU A 59 1.03 9.25 0.33
C LEU A 59 0.46 10.42 1.12
N GLU A 60 0.14 11.53 0.45
CA GLU A 60 -0.49 12.71 1.05
C GLU A 60 -1.87 12.37 1.62
N GLY A 61 -2.68 11.59 0.89
CA GLY A 61 -3.99 11.15 1.37
C GLY A 61 -3.91 10.30 2.63
N MET A 62 -2.94 9.39 2.71
CA MET A 62 -2.71 8.58 3.92
C MET A 62 -2.24 9.43 5.09
N GLN A 63 -1.29 10.34 4.87
CA GLN A 63 -0.79 11.26 5.88
C GLN A 63 -1.92 12.16 6.42
N TRP A 64 -2.72 12.75 5.53
CA TRP A 64 -3.83 13.62 5.90
C TRP A 64 -4.89 12.90 6.76
N LEU A 65 -5.15 11.62 6.47
CA LEU A 65 -6.09 10.79 7.23
C LEU A 65 -5.50 10.20 8.53
N GLY A 66 -4.19 10.34 8.77
CA GLY A 66 -3.51 9.69 9.89
C GLY A 66 -3.45 8.17 9.80
N LEU A 67 -3.49 7.62 8.58
CA LEU A 67 -3.43 6.17 8.32
C LEU A 67 -1.97 5.71 8.14
N ASP A 68 -1.13 6.00 9.12
CA ASP A 68 0.31 5.73 9.02
C ASP A 68 0.60 4.23 8.91
N PRO A 69 1.38 3.80 7.89
CA PRO A 69 1.89 2.44 7.79
C PRO A 69 3.05 2.21 8.77
N ASP A 70 3.10 1.01 9.33
CA ASP A 70 4.23 0.56 10.16
C ASP A 70 5.42 0.10 9.28
N GLU A 71 5.15 -0.32 8.04
CA GLU A 71 6.18 -0.68 7.05
C GLU A 71 5.84 -0.14 5.66
N GLY A 72 6.88 0.27 4.92
CA GLY A 72 6.77 0.81 3.56
C GLY A 72 6.92 2.34 3.51
N PRO A 73 6.57 2.98 2.37
CA PRO A 73 6.01 2.35 1.16
C PRO A 73 6.99 1.39 0.47
N PHE A 74 6.49 0.22 0.07
CA PHE A 74 7.21 -0.68 -0.84
C PHE A 74 6.68 -0.53 -2.26
N TYR A 75 7.54 -0.53 -3.26
CA TYR A 75 7.17 -0.46 -4.68
C TYR A 75 7.38 -1.81 -5.34
N GLN A 76 6.42 -2.28 -6.15
CA GLN A 76 6.54 -3.57 -6.82
C GLN A 76 7.61 -3.57 -7.91
N MET A 77 7.76 -2.48 -8.66
CA MET A 77 8.82 -2.39 -9.68
C MET A 77 10.23 -2.48 -9.10
N GLN A 78 10.40 -2.25 -7.79
CA GLN A 78 11.68 -2.43 -7.08
C GLN A 78 11.91 -3.89 -6.61
N ARG A 79 10.99 -4.82 -6.91
CA ARG A 79 11.01 -6.22 -6.44
C ARG A 79 11.16 -7.25 -7.55
N MET A 80 11.63 -6.83 -8.72
CA MET A 80 11.79 -7.71 -9.89
C MET A 80 12.67 -8.92 -9.61
N ASP A 81 13.74 -8.77 -8.82
CA ASP A 81 14.61 -9.89 -8.45
C ASP A 81 13.84 -10.95 -7.65
N ARG A 82 13.00 -10.52 -6.70
CA ARG A 82 12.17 -11.45 -5.93
C ARG A 82 11.16 -12.18 -6.82
N TYR A 83 10.59 -11.50 -7.83
CA TYR A 83 9.67 -12.16 -8.76
C TYR A 83 10.39 -13.19 -9.63
N ARG A 84 11.62 -12.91 -10.08
CA ARG A 84 12.44 -13.87 -10.83
C ARG A 84 12.77 -15.11 -10.00
N GLU A 85 13.13 -14.95 -8.73
CA GLU A 85 13.42 -16.07 -7.82
C GLU A 85 12.24 -17.03 -7.65
N VAL A 86 11.01 -16.51 -7.62
CA VAL A 86 9.80 -17.32 -7.34
C VAL A 86 9.30 -18.04 -8.60
N LEU A 87 9.66 -17.56 -9.79
CA LEU A 87 9.28 -18.20 -11.06
C LEU A 87 10.20 -19.37 -11.46
N ALA A 88 11.38 -19.47 -10.85
CA ALA A 88 12.35 -20.55 -11.08
C ALA A 88 11.96 -21.84 -10.33
#